data_AF-A0A5E4G4R4-F1
#
_entry.id   AF-A0A5E4G4R4-F1
#
_cell.length_a   1.000
_cell.length_b   1.000
_cell.length_c   1.000
_cell.angle_alpha   90.00
_cell.angle_beta   90.00
_cell.angle_gamma   90.00
#
_symmetry.space_group_name_H-M   'P 1'
#
loop_
_entity.id
_entity.type
_entity.pdbx_description
1 polymer ?
#
loop_
_entity_poly.entity_id
_entity_poly.type
_entity_poly.pdbx_seq_one_letter_code
_entity_poly.pdbx_strand_id
1 'polypeptide(L)'
;QKHKARLVAKGYAQKPGIDYNETFALVARLDTIRTLIALAAQKGWKLFQLDVKSAFLNGVLEEEVYTEQPEGFEVKTASHKVYKLKKALYGL
;
A
#
# COMPACT_ATOMS: atom_id res chain seq x y z
N GLN A 1 -26.03 -11.95 4.91
CA GLN A 1 -25.09 -10.96 5.49
C GLN A 1 -23.81 -10.95 4.65
N LYS A 2 -23.15 -9.79 4.49
CA LYS A 2 -21.86 -9.69 3.76
C LYS A 2 -20.74 -9.45 4.79
N HIS A 3 -20.03 -10.50 5.18
CA HIS A 3 -18.90 -10.39 6.09
C HIS A 3 -17.72 -9.75 5.34
N LYS A 4 -17.20 -8.64 5.86
CA LYS A 4 -16.03 -7.94 5.31
C LYS A 4 -14.89 -8.10 6.31
N ALA A 5 -13.79 -8.69 5.86
CA ALA A 5 -12.51 -8.65 6.56
C ALA A 5 -11.54 -7.82 5.72
N ARG A 6 -10.63 -7.10 6.38
CA ARG A 6 -9.58 -6.33 5.72
C ARG A 6 -8.24 -6.67 6.37
N LEU A 7 -7.26 -6.99 5.55
CA LEU A 7 -5.86 -7.07 5.97
C LEU A 7 -5.21 -5.73 5.64
N VAL A 8 -4.68 -5.07 6.67
CA VAL A 8 -4.13 -3.71 6.59
C VAL A 8 -2.78 -3.72 7.31
N ALA A 9 -1.79 -3.01 6.78
CA ALA A 9 -0.51 -2.88 7.45
C ALA A 9 -0.63 -2.06 8.74
N LYS A 10 0.10 -2.45 9.79
CA LYS A 10 0.13 -1.73 11.06
C LYS A 10 1.20 -0.64 11.00
N GLY A 11 0.93 0.48 10.32
CA GLY A 11 1.91 1.57 10.18
C GLY A 11 2.45 2.11 11.52
N TYR A 12 1.68 2.04 12.60
CA TYR A 12 2.14 2.43 13.94
C TYR A 12 3.20 1.50 14.55
N ALA A 13 3.38 0.30 14.00
CA ALA A 13 4.34 -0.69 14.50
C ALA A 13 5.73 -0.55 13.87
N GLN A 14 5.90 0.37 12.91
CA GLN A 14 7.19 0.71 12.31
C GLN A 14 8.15 1.29 13.36
N LYS A 15 9.42 0.90 13.28
CA LYS A 15 10.49 1.25 14.22
C LYS A 15 11.50 2.21 13.58
N PRO A 16 11.79 3.36 14.24
CA PRO A 16 12.85 4.26 13.79
C PRO A 16 14.18 3.52 13.58
N GLY A 17 14.81 3.74 12.43
CA GLY A 17 16.09 3.11 12.07
C GLY A 17 15.99 1.68 11.50
N ILE A 18 14.77 1.13 11.37
CA ILE A 18 14.53 -0.15 10.68
C ILE A 18 13.69 0.13 9.43
N ASP A 19 12.40 0.46 9.59
CA ASP A 19 11.40 0.54 8.52
C ASP A 19 10.57 1.85 8.58
N TYR A 20 10.81 2.72 9.55
CA TYR A 20 10.04 3.96 9.75
C TYR A 20 10.21 4.99 8.61
N ASN A 21 11.38 5.01 7.96
CA ASN A 21 11.63 5.91 6.83
C ASN A 21 11.28 5.25 5.49
N GLU A 22 10.91 3.97 5.49
CA GLU A 22 10.55 3.22 4.30
C GLU A 22 9.07 3.49 4.00
N THR A 23 8.80 4.19 2.89
CA THR A 23 7.44 4.46 2.43
C THR A 23 7.09 3.46 1.33
N PHE A 24 6.31 2.44 1.67
CA PHE A 24 5.88 1.42 0.71
C PHE A 24 4.57 1.80 0.01
N ALA A 25 3.90 2.86 0.47
CA ALA A 25 2.68 3.38 -0.11
C ALA A 25 2.97 4.09 -1.43
N LEU A 26 2.33 3.64 -2.52
CA LEU A 26 2.28 4.36 -3.80
C LEU A 26 1.39 5.61 -3.72
N VAL A 27 1.64 6.51 -2.76
CA VAL A 27 0.93 7.78 -2.63
C VAL A 27 1.69 8.83 -3.44
N ALA A 28 1.08 9.29 -4.52
CA ALA A 28 1.63 10.40 -5.30
C ALA A 28 1.74 11.66 -4.43
N ARG A 29 2.91 12.31 -4.46
CA ARG A 29 3.15 13.55 -3.72
C ARG A 29 2.30 14.68 -4.29
N LEU A 30 1.72 15.50 -3.40
CA LEU A 30 0.88 16.64 -3.81
C LEU A 30 1.63 17.63 -4.70
N ASP A 31 2.91 17.86 -4.45
CA ASP A 31 3.72 18.79 -5.25
C ASP A 31 3.89 18.28 -6.69
N THR A 32 4.05 16.97 -6.88
CA THR A 32 4.11 16.35 -8.21
C THR A 32 2.76 16.47 -8.92
N ILE A 33 1.65 16.22 -8.21
CA ILE A 33 0.29 16.36 -8.77
C ILE A 33 0.05 17.81 -9.21
N ARG A 34 0.37 18.78 -8.36
CA ARG A 34 0.23 20.22 -8.67
C ARG A 34 1.06 20.62 -9.87
N THR A 35 2.30 20.14 -9.96
CA THR A 35 3.20 20.41 -11.09
C THR A 35 2.61 19.86 -12.40
N LEU A 36 2.09 18.63 -12.39
CA LEU A 36 1.46 18.02 -13.56
C LEU A 36 0.20 18.80 -14.00
N ILE A 37 -0.63 19.23 -13.05
CA ILE A 37 -1.82 20.03 -13.34
C ILE A 37 -1.43 21.38 -13.95
N ALA A 38 -0.43 22.06 -13.39
CA ALA A 38 0.05 23.34 -13.91
C ALA A 38 0.60 23.20 -15.34
N LEU A 39 1.35 22.12 -15.61
CA LEU A 39 1.84 21.81 -16.95
C LEU A 39 0.69 21.53 -17.93
N ALA A 40 -0.30 20.73 -17.51
CA ALA A 40 -1.47 20.44 -18.34
C ALA A 40 -2.25 21.72 -18.69
N ALA A 41 -2.43 22.62 -17.72
CA ALA A 41 -3.07 23.92 -17.94
C ALA A 41 -2.27 24.79 -18.93
N GLN A 42 -0.94 24.86 -18.78
CA GLN A 42 -0.07 25.60 -19.71
C GLN A 42 -0.14 25.06 -21.14
N LYS A 43 -0.25 23.74 -21.30
CA LYS A 43 -0.28 23.07 -22.61
C LYS A 43 -1.70 22.90 -23.18
N GLY A 44 -2.73 23.34 -22.46
CA GLY A 44 -4.13 23.14 -22.87
C GLY A 44 -4.57 21.68 -22.91
N TRP A 45 -3.94 20.81 -22.12
CA TRP A 45 -4.26 19.38 -22.09
C TRP A 45 -5.55 19.11 -21.33
N LYS A 46 -6.33 18.14 -21.82
CA LYS A 46 -7.50 17.63 -21.09
C LYS A 46 -7.03 16.69 -19.99
N LEU A 47 -7.48 16.96 -18.76
CA LEU A 47 -7.26 16.09 -17.61
C LEU A 47 -8.50 15.25 -17.36
N PHE A 48 -8.28 13.98 -16.99
CA PHE A 48 -9.33 13.05 -16.57
C PHE A 48 -8.95 12.47 -15.22
N GLN A 49 -9.93 12.38 -14.31
CA GLN A 49 -9.76 11.74 -13.01
C GLN A 49 -10.41 10.36 -13.03
N LEU A 50 -9.68 9.35 -12.56
CA LEU A 50 -10.17 8.00 -12.41
C LEU A 50 -9.92 7.53 -10.97
N ASP A 51 -10.97 7.11 -10.28
CA ASP A 51 -10.88 6.45 -8.98
C ASP A 51 -11.08 4.93 -9.17
N VAL A 52 -9.99 4.18 -9.02
CA VAL A 52 -9.98 2.73 -9.20
C VAL A 52 -10.09 2.04 -7.84
N LYS A 53 -11.16 1.28 -7.65
CA LYS A 53 -11.32 0.45 -6.46
C LYS A 53 -10.19 -0.57 -6.36
N SER A 54 -9.57 -0.63 -5.18
CA SER A 54 -8.49 -1.58 -4.88
C SER A 54 -7.25 -1.44 -5.76
N ALA A 55 -6.96 -0.23 -6.26
CA ALA A 55 -5.77 0.04 -7.07
C ALA A 55 -4.46 -0.44 -6.42
N PHE A 56 -4.38 -0.39 -5.07
CA PHE A 56 -3.23 -0.86 -4.30
C PHE A 56 -2.89 -2.35 -4.54
N LEU A 57 -3.87 -3.20 -4.86
CA LEU A 57 -3.62 -4.62 -5.14
C LEU A 57 -2.90 -4.88 -6.48
N ASN A 58 -2.73 -3.84 -7.30
CA ASN A 58 -2.03 -3.91 -8.58
C ASN A 58 -0.65 -3.25 -8.53
N GLY A 59 -0.26 -2.66 -7.39
CA GLY A 59 1.11 -2.21 -7.17
C GLY A 59 2.05 -3.41 -7.12
N VAL A 60 3.09 -3.39 -7.94
CA VAL A 60 4.20 -4.34 -7.83
C VAL A 60 5.00 -3.95 -6.59
N LEU A 61 5.23 -4.92 -5.69
CA LEU A 61 6.17 -4.74 -4.59
C LEU A 61 7.57 -4.98 -5.14
N GLU A 62 8.38 -3.94 -5.22
CA GLU A 62 9.80 -4.07 -5.59
C GLU A 62 10.62 -4.72 -4.47
N GLU A 63 10.16 -4.58 -3.23
CA GLU A 63 10.83 -5.05 -2.02
C GLU A 63 10.16 -6.32 -1.45
N GLU A 64 10.95 -7.12 -0.72
CA GLU A 64 10.45 -8.32 -0.05
C GLU A 64 9.82 -7.99 1.30
N VAL A 65 8.49 -7.85 1.31
CA VAL A 65 7.74 -7.54 2.53
C VAL A 65 7.12 -8.80 3.14
N TYR A 66 7.27 -8.94 4.45
CA TYR A 66 6.70 -10.03 5.24
C TYR A 66 5.73 -9.49 6.30
N THR A 67 4.69 -10.25 6.61
CA THR A 67 3.72 -9.95 7.66
C THR A 67 3.55 -11.13 8.60
N GLU A 68 3.29 -10.84 9.86
CA GLU A 68 2.78 -11.82 10.82
C GLU A 68 1.49 -12.47 10.31
N GLN A 69 1.19 -13.66 10.82
CA GLN A 69 -0.05 -14.35 10.50
C GLN A 69 -1.24 -13.56 11.05
N PRO A 70 -2.33 -13.37 10.28
CA PRO A 70 -3.50 -12.67 10.77
C PRO A 70 -4.13 -13.43 11.93
N GLU A 71 -4.58 -12.66 12.92
CA GLU A 71 -5.31 -13.19 14.07
C GLU A 71 -6.51 -14.04 13.60
N GLY A 72 -6.62 -15.25 14.15
CA GLY A 72 -7.66 -16.22 13.76
C GLY A 72 -7.36 -17.05 12.50
N PHE A 73 -6.25 -16.79 11.80
CA PHE A 73 -5.78 -17.56 10.64
C PHE A 73 -4.40 -18.20 10.86
N GLU A 74 -3.97 -18.29 12.12
CA GLU A 74 -2.69 -18.86 12.51
C GLU A 74 -2.66 -20.38 12.30
N VAL A 75 -1.59 -20.86 11.66
CA VAL A 75 -1.33 -22.29 11.50
C VAL A 75 -0.55 -22.78 12.72
N LYS A 76 -1.24 -23.51 13.63
CA LYS A 76 -0.66 -23.96 14.91
C LYS A 76 0.67 -24.72 14.78
N THR A 77 0.83 -25.52 13.73
CA THR A 77 2.07 -26.28 13.47
C THR A 77 3.20 -25.44 12.88
N ALA A 78 2.92 -24.20 12.49
CA ALA A 78 3.85 -23.29 11.83
C ALA A 78 3.71 -21.86 12.39
N SER A 79 3.46 -21.71 13.69
CA SER A 79 3.25 -20.41 14.34
C SER A 79 4.44 -19.45 14.20
N HIS A 80 5.66 -19.98 14.07
CA HIS A 80 6.89 -19.21 13.87
C HIS A 80 7.07 -18.67 12.44
N LYS A 81 6.19 -19.03 11.49
CA LYS A 81 6.30 -18.57 10.10
C LYS A 81 5.58 -17.25 9.88
N VAL A 82 6.04 -16.51 8.88
CA VAL A 82 5.45 -15.27 8.39
C VAL A 82 4.95 -15.44 6.96
N TYR A 83 4.04 -14.57 6.52
CA TYR A 83 3.56 -14.53 5.14
C TYR A 83 4.34 -13.51 4.32
N LYS A 84 4.82 -13.93 3.14
CA LYS A 84 5.39 -13.02 2.15
C LYS A 84 4.27 -12.36 1.35
N LEU A 85 4.28 -11.03 1.27
CA LEU A 85 3.33 -10.28 0.44
C LEU A 85 3.72 -10.42 -1.03
N LYS A 86 2.77 -10.88 -1.85
CA LYS A 86 2.91 -10.90 -3.32
C LYS A 86 2.37 -9.63 -3.99
N LYS A 87 1.58 -8.85 -3.25
CA LYS A 87 0.89 -7.64 -3.69
C LYS A 87 0.86 -6.66 -2.53
N ALA A 88 0.87 -5.36 -2.84
CA ALA A 88 0.79 -4.34 -1.80
C ALA A 88 -0.55 -4.44 -1.04
N LEU A 89 -0.48 -4.15 0.27
CA LEU A 89 -1.65 -4.04 1.14
C LEU A 89 -2.03 -2.57 1.30
N TYR A 90 -3.27 -2.34 1.75
CA TYR A 90 -3.69 -0.99 2.09
C TYR A 90 -2.92 -0.48 3.33
N GLY A 91 -2.41 0.75 3.25
CA GLY A 91 -1.68 1.40 4.35
C GLY A 91 -0.26 0.87 4.59
N LEU A 92 0.25 0.03 3.68
CA LEU A 92 1.67 -0.31 3.59
C LEU A 92 2.46 0.95 3.24
#